data_AF-A0A1G6UXE3-F1
#
_entry.id   AF-A0A1G6UXE3-F1
#
_cell.length_a   1.000
_cell.length_b   1.000
_cell.length_c   1.000
_cell.angle_alpha   90.00
_cell.angle_beta   90.00
_cell.angle_gamma   90.00
#
_symmetry.space_group_name_H-M   'P 1'
#
loop_
_entity.id
_entity.type
_entity.pdbx_description
1 polymer ?
#
loop_
_entity_poly.entity_id
_entity_poly.type
_entity_poly.pdbx_seq_one_letter_code
_entity_poly.pdbx_strand_id
1 'polypeptide(L)'
;MPGWDRPAVLALWLRRLLPCLGALVNGCMAQELEPRAYSAAPIGTHFLLATYARLGGDVLTDPSLPITDVNAKIDIFALGYLQVFDLLGRTASVGVVLPYSRANVTGNVFDAPNSVYRAGVGDAYLRLAVNLLGGAAKTPAEFARHPPVSTLGASLTVVAPSGQYHADRLINIGANRWAFKPELGVSVPFGNNWFAESSFGVWFFTANDEFLGSRQRQQSPIAVVQLHGGYQFRPGLWLAADAGFYSGGNTTVDGVRNDDRRTNTRYGLTLSVPLVANWSGKIGVSKGWITRAGGDYKAITLTVQYRWND
;
A
#
# COMPACT_ATOMS: atom_id res chain seq x y z
N MET A 1 -26.54 -46.28 -12.24
CA MET A 1 -25.72 -45.22 -11.61
C MET A 1 -26.00 -43.93 -12.36
N PRO A 2 -26.57 -42.88 -11.73
CA PRO A 2 -26.91 -41.66 -12.45
C PRO A 2 -25.62 -40.89 -12.78
N GLY A 3 -25.47 -40.53 -14.06
CA GLY A 3 -24.36 -39.74 -14.57
C GLY A 3 -24.40 -38.32 -13.99
N TRP A 4 -23.32 -37.93 -13.33
CA TRP A 4 -23.13 -36.57 -12.85
C TRP A 4 -22.78 -35.69 -14.05
N ASP A 5 -23.67 -34.77 -14.42
CA ASP A 5 -23.40 -33.76 -15.43
C ASP A 5 -22.26 -32.85 -14.96
N ARG A 6 -21.06 -33.14 -15.47
CA ARG A 6 -19.81 -32.38 -15.25
C ARG A 6 -19.97 -30.85 -15.38
N PRO A 7 -20.76 -30.27 -16.32
CA PRO A 7 -20.92 -28.81 -16.40
C PRO A 7 -21.73 -28.21 -15.23
N ALA A 8 -22.73 -28.92 -14.69
CA ALA A 8 -23.55 -28.43 -13.58
C ALA A 8 -22.76 -28.41 -12.27
N VAL A 9 -21.90 -29.41 -12.07
CA VAL A 9 -20.98 -29.51 -10.93
C VAL A 9 -19.93 -28.40 -11.01
N LEU A 10 -19.30 -28.18 -12.18
CA LEU A 10 -18.33 -27.10 -12.40
C LEU A 10 -18.93 -25.70 -12.12
N ALA A 11 -20.18 -25.45 -12.53
CA ALA A 11 -20.89 -24.20 -12.28
C ALA A 11 -21.24 -23.99 -10.80
N LEU A 12 -21.58 -25.07 -10.07
CA LEU A 12 -21.83 -25.04 -8.64
C LEU A 12 -20.55 -24.75 -7.83
N TRP A 13 -19.41 -25.29 -8.27
CA TRP A 13 -18.12 -25.04 -7.66
C TRP A 13 -17.55 -23.67 -7.99
N LEU A 14 -17.70 -23.19 -9.25
CA LEU A 14 -17.41 -21.80 -9.62
C LEU A 14 -18.16 -20.83 -8.69
N ARG A 15 -19.44 -21.11 -8.37
CA ARG A 15 -20.21 -20.29 -7.40
C ARG A 15 -19.56 -20.19 -6.01
N ARG A 16 -18.87 -21.23 -5.53
CA ARG A 16 -18.18 -21.28 -4.22
C ARG A 16 -16.71 -20.84 -4.27
N LEU A 17 -16.09 -20.89 -5.45
CA LEU A 17 -14.68 -20.59 -5.70
C LEU A 17 -14.33 -19.11 -5.90
N LEU A 18 -15.34 -18.36 -6.31
CA LEU A 18 -15.22 -16.97 -6.73
C LEU A 18 -14.86 -15.92 -5.64
N PRO A 19 -14.94 -16.15 -4.30
CA PRO A 19 -14.94 -15.03 -3.37
C PRO A 19 -13.55 -14.49 -2.92
N CYS A 20 -12.42 -15.15 -3.22
CA CYS A 20 -11.14 -14.85 -2.53
C CYS A 20 -10.06 -14.08 -3.32
N LEU A 21 -10.05 -14.07 -4.67
CA LEU A 21 -8.91 -13.53 -5.45
C LEU A 21 -8.99 -12.04 -5.84
N GLY A 22 -10.09 -11.35 -5.52
CA GLY A 22 -10.33 -9.98 -5.98
C GLY A 22 -9.66 -8.89 -5.15
N ALA A 23 -8.33 -8.75 -5.18
CA ALA A 23 -7.57 -7.48 -4.99
C ALA A 23 -6.05 -7.70 -4.80
N LEU A 24 -5.38 -8.42 -5.71
CA LEU A 24 -3.93 -8.65 -5.60
C LEU A 24 -3.10 -7.35 -5.67
N VAL A 25 -3.54 -6.39 -6.49
CA VAL A 25 -2.82 -5.13 -6.71
C VAL A 25 -3.05 -4.14 -5.54
N ASN A 26 -4.29 -3.95 -5.11
CA ASN A 26 -4.60 -3.01 -4.02
C ASN A 26 -4.17 -3.51 -2.63
N GLY A 27 -4.15 -4.84 -2.40
CA GLY A 27 -3.63 -5.41 -1.16
C GLY A 27 -2.12 -5.24 -0.97
N CYS A 28 -1.39 -5.00 -2.07
CA CYS A 28 0.03 -4.71 -2.09
C CYS A 28 0.33 -3.27 -1.65
N MET A 29 -0.36 -2.29 -2.23
CA MET A 29 -0.20 -0.88 -1.86
C MET A 29 -0.62 -0.60 -0.41
N ALA A 30 -1.57 -1.38 0.13
CA ALA A 30 -1.96 -1.29 1.54
C ALA A 30 -0.85 -1.74 2.54
N GLN A 31 0.24 -2.35 2.04
CA GLN A 31 1.33 -2.92 2.84
C GLN A 31 2.71 -2.28 2.55
N GLU A 32 2.72 -1.12 1.90
CA GLU A 32 3.96 -0.37 1.63
C GLU A 32 4.54 0.21 2.93
N LEU A 33 5.87 0.15 3.08
CA LEU A 33 6.59 0.66 4.24
C LEU A 33 7.12 2.06 3.92
N GLU A 34 6.71 3.06 4.70
CA GLU A 34 6.99 4.47 4.42
C GLU A 34 7.75 5.13 5.58
N PRO A 35 9.07 4.88 5.71
CA PRO A 35 9.88 5.65 6.65
C PRO A 35 9.79 7.13 6.30
N ARG A 36 9.72 7.95 7.35
CA ARG A 36 9.65 9.41 7.36
C ARG A 36 8.32 10.02 6.94
N ALA A 37 7.24 9.24 6.97
CA ALA A 37 5.88 9.70 6.64
C ALA A 37 5.35 10.87 7.48
N TYR A 38 5.94 11.12 8.66
CA TYR A 38 5.58 12.21 9.59
C TYR A 38 6.76 13.16 9.89
N SER A 39 7.90 12.98 9.23
CA SER A 39 9.00 13.92 9.34
C SER A 39 8.59 15.27 8.78
N ALA A 40 8.90 16.34 9.53
CA ALA A 40 8.52 17.69 9.11
C ALA A 40 9.34 18.12 7.88
N ALA A 41 8.70 18.92 7.04
CA ALA A 41 9.30 19.65 5.91
C ALA A 41 8.89 21.13 6.00
N PRO A 42 9.67 22.06 5.41
CA PRO A 42 9.30 23.46 5.43
C PRO A 42 8.01 23.71 4.64
N ILE A 43 7.22 24.70 5.06
CA ILE A 43 6.02 25.12 4.33
C ILE A 43 6.41 25.76 2.99
N GLY A 44 5.50 25.71 2.01
CA GLY A 44 5.76 26.11 0.64
C GLY A 44 6.61 25.11 -0.13
N THR A 45 6.90 23.93 0.44
CA THR A 45 7.65 22.87 -0.26
C THR A 45 6.71 22.03 -1.09
N HIS A 46 7.08 21.78 -2.33
CA HIS A 46 6.40 20.91 -3.26
C HIS A 46 7.29 19.74 -3.67
N PHE A 47 6.66 18.60 -3.97
CA PHE A 47 7.31 17.42 -4.47
C PHE A 47 6.56 16.86 -5.67
N LEU A 48 7.30 16.52 -6.72
CA LEU A 48 6.85 15.66 -7.79
C LEU A 48 7.60 14.33 -7.66
N LEU A 49 6.88 13.22 -7.66
CA LEU A 49 7.42 11.89 -7.44
C LEU A 49 7.11 10.98 -8.64
N ALA A 50 8.09 10.19 -9.04
CA ALA A 50 7.92 9.07 -9.96
C ALA A 50 8.46 7.81 -9.29
N THR A 51 7.61 6.80 -9.12
CA THR A 51 7.95 5.54 -8.46
C THR A 51 7.76 4.37 -9.42
N TYR A 52 8.73 3.46 -9.41
CA TYR A 52 8.60 2.12 -9.98
C TYR A 52 8.73 1.10 -8.86
N ALA A 53 7.79 0.17 -8.76
CA ALA A 53 7.86 -0.96 -7.85
C ALA A 53 7.70 -2.27 -8.61
N ARG A 54 8.56 -3.24 -8.29
CA ARG A 54 8.45 -4.60 -8.80
C ARG A 54 8.20 -5.56 -7.64
N LEU A 55 7.16 -6.35 -7.80
CA LEU A 55 6.76 -7.36 -6.84
C LEU A 55 6.75 -8.74 -7.48
N GLY A 56 7.22 -9.72 -6.72
CA GLY A 56 7.23 -11.11 -7.14
C GLY A 56 7.11 -12.04 -5.95
N GLY A 57 6.22 -13.03 -6.07
CA GLY A 57 6.06 -14.06 -5.05
C GLY A 57 4.69 -14.73 -5.10
N ASP A 58 4.46 -15.55 -4.10
CA ASP A 58 3.28 -16.40 -4.04
C ASP A 58 2.10 -15.63 -3.46
N VAL A 59 0.91 -16.07 -3.84
CA VAL A 59 -0.36 -15.54 -3.35
C VAL A 59 -1.05 -16.63 -2.55
N LEU A 60 -1.15 -16.39 -1.25
CA LEU A 60 -1.86 -17.30 -0.35
C LEU A 60 -3.35 -17.05 -0.49
N THR A 61 -4.07 -18.11 -0.85
CA THR A 61 -5.53 -18.13 -1.02
C THR A 61 -6.16 -19.03 0.03
N ASP A 62 -7.49 -19.00 0.14
CA ASP A 62 -8.24 -19.87 1.05
C ASP A 62 -8.00 -21.35 0.67
N PRO A 63 -7.52 -22.20 1.60
CA PRO A 63 -7.14 -23.59 1.30
C PRO A 63 -8.33 -24.49 0.94
N SER A 64 -9.57 -24.04 1.15
CA SER A 64 -10.78 -24.76 0.73
C SER A 64 -11.10 -24.61 -0.76
N LEU A 65 -10.35 -23.76 -1.48
CA LEU A 65 -10.51 -23.52 -2.91
C LEU A 65 -9.63 -24.50 -3.72
N PRO A 66 -10.13 -25.09 -4.83
CA PRO A 66 -9.28 -25.77 -5.82
C PRO A 66 -8.46 -24.78 -6.67
N ILE A 67 -7.81 -23.82 -6.02
CA ILE A 67 -6.84 -22.90 -6.62
C ILE A 67 -5.55 -23.02 -5.83
N THR A 68 -4.48 -23.44 -6.47
CA THR A 68 -3.18 -23.70 -5.84
C THR A 68 -2.05 -23.05 -6.65
N ASP A 69 -0.87 -22.96 -6.04
CA ASP A 69 0.36 -22.47 -6.67
C ASP A 69 0.22 -21.11 -7.38
N VAL A 70 -0.56 -20.21 -6.76
CA VAL A 70 -0.78 -18.88 -7.33
C VAL A 70 0.49 -18.05 -7.15
N ASN A 71 1.07 -17.60 -8.25
CA ASN A 71 2.24 -16.73 -8.27
C ASN A 71 1.90 -15.45 -9.03
N ALA A 72 2.34 -14.31 -8.51
CA ALA A 72 2.13 -13.02 -9.15
C ALA A 72 3.45 -12.28 -9.37
N LYS A 73 3.61 -11.73 -10.57
CA LYS A 73 4.67 -10.77 -10.94
C LYS A 73 4.01 -9.46 -11.32
N ILE A 74 4.22 -8.43 -10.52
CA ILE A 74 3.54 -7.14 -10.65
C ILE A 74 4.60 -6.06 -10.83
N ASP A 75 4.45 -5.25 -11.88
CA ASP A 75 5.17 -3.99 -12.03
C ASP A 75 4.17 -2.85 -11.82
N ILE A 76 4.53 -1.90 -10.97
CA ILE A 76 3.75 -0.71 -10.64
C ILE A 76 4.56 0.52 -11.00
N PHE A 77 3.93 1.46 -11.70
CA PHE A 77 4.45 2.77 -12.02
C PHE A 77 3.51 3.79 -11.37
N ALA A 78 4.03 4.73 -10.60
CA ALA A 78 3.20 5.72 -9.93
C ALA A 78 3.76 7.12 -10.14
N LEU A 79 2.87 8.06 -10.40
CA LEU A 79 3.15 9.50 -10.38
C LEU A 79 2.48 10.11 -9.17
N GLY A 80 3.23 10.92 -8.42
CA GLY A 80 2.74 11.56 -7.21
C GLY A 80 3.05 13.05 -7.19
N TYR A 81 2.16 13.82 -6.57
CA TYR A 81 2.38 15.22 -6.21
C TYR A 81 2.10 15.39 -4.73
N LEU A 82 2.92 16.16 -4.02
CA LEU A 82 2.72 16.51 -2.62
C LEU A 82 3.08 17.98 -2.41
N GLN A 83 2.31 18.67 -1.60
CA GLN A 83 2.63 20.02 -1.13
C GLN A 83 2.56 20.11 0.39
N VAL A 84 3.42 20.94 0.96
CA VAL A 84 3.56 21.19 2.39
C VAL A 84 3.13 22.62 2.69
N PHE A 85 2.22 22.80 3.64
CA PHE A 85 1.61 24.08 3.94
C PHE A 85 1.40 24.26 5.45
N ASP A 86 1.10 25.50 5.85
CA ASP A 86 0.72 25.81 7.23
C ASP A 86 -0.76 25.50 7.46
N LEU A 87 -1.04 24.66 8.45
CA LEU A 87 -2.37 24.47 8.99
C LEU A 87 -2.35 24.73 10.50
N LEU A 88 -2.91 25.88 10.92
CA LEU A 88 -3.03 26.27 12.33
C LEU A 88 -1.67 26.33 13.06
N GLY A 89 -0.62 26.81 12.39
CA GLY A 89 0.75 26.92 12.92
C GLY A 89 1.53 25.60 12.88
N ARG A 90 0.99 24.57 12.24
CA ARG A 90 1.60 23.23 12.13
C ARG A 90 1.86 22.87 10.68
N THR A 91 2.95 22.14 10.45
CA THR A 91 3.23 21.54 9.16
C THR A 91 2.12 20.56 8.81
N ALA A 92 1.48 20.79 7.67
CA ALA A 92 0.55 19.88 7.04
C ALA A 92 1.00 19.56 5.62
N SER A 93 0.56 18.44 5.08
CA SER A 93 0.76 18.09 3.68
C SER A 93 -0.47 17.46 3.06
N VAL A 94 -0.66 17.73 1.78
CA VAL A 94 -1.63 17.03 0.94
C VAL A 94 -0.91 16.47 -0.27
N GLY A 95 -1.20 15.22 -0.60
CA GLY A 95 -0.61 14.57 -1.75
C GLY A 95 -1.59 13.66 -2.47
N VAL A 96 -1.37 13.51 -3.78
CA VAL A 96 -2.11 12.63 -4.68
C VAL A 96 -1.14 11.69 -5.37
N VAL A 97 -1.51 10.41 -5.52
CA VAL A 97 -0.74 9.42 -6.28
C VAL A 97 -1.65 8.67 -7.24
N LEU A 98 -1.20 8.56 -8.49
CA LEU A 98 -1.87 7.84 -9.57
C LEU A 98 -1.00 6.65 -10.00
N PRO A 99 -1.43 5.41 -9.72
CA PRO A 99 -0.70 4.22 -10.13
C PRO A 99 -1.18 3.70 -11.49
N TYR A 100 -0.25 3.10 -12.23
CA TYR A 100 -0.48 2.20 -13.34
C TYR A 100 0.22 0.89 -13.02
N SER A 101 -0.50 -0.22 -13.14
CA SER A 101 0.02 -1.54 -12.78
C SER A 101 -0.12 -2.49 -13.95
N ARG A 102 0.85 -3.38 -14.09
CA ARG A 102 0.73 -4.58 -14.92
C ARG A 102 1.11 -5.80 -14.10
N ALA A 103 0.35 -6.87 -14.26
CA ALA A 103 0.49 -8.09 -13.48
C ALA A 103 0.37 -9.31 -14.39
N ASN A 104 1.30 -10.24 -14.24
CA ASN A 104 1.14 -11.62 -14.70
C ASN A 104 0.85 -12.48 -13.48
N VAL A 105 -0.28 -13.16 -13.48
CA VAL A 105 -0.70 -14.07 -12.41
C VAL A 105 -0.86 -15.46 -12.99
N THR A 106 -0.13 -16.42 -12.44
CA THR A 106 -0.23 -17.84 -12.78
C THR A 106 -0.77 -18.62 -11.60
N GLY A 107 -1.42 -19.75 -11.84
CA GLY A 107 -1.85 -20.67 -10.79
C GLY A 107 -2.60 -21.85 -11.37
N ASN A 108 -2.83 -22.86 -10.56
CA ASN A 108 -3.61 -24.03 -10.93
C ASN A 108 -5.08 -23.82 -10.53
N VAL A 109 -6.01 -24.19 -11.40
CA VAL A 109 -7.45 -24.19 -11.11
C VAL A 109 -7.97 -25.58 -11.44
N PHE A 110 -8.43 -26.33 -10.43
CA PHE A 110 -8.69 -27.77 -10.55
C PHE A 110 -7.50 -28.53 -11.17
N ASP A 111 -6.29 -28.28 -10.65
CA ASP A 111 -5.03 -28.87 -11.11
C ASP A 111 -4.64 -28.59 -12.57
N ALA A 112 -5.39 -27.72 -13.26
CA ALA A 112 -5.05 -27.26 -14.59
C ALA A 112 -4.30 -25.92 -14.53
N PRO A 113 -3.15 -25.78 -15.23
CA PRO A 113 -2.40 -24.54 -15.23
C PRO A 113 -3.19 -23.44 -15.94
N ASN A 114 -3.26 -22.28 -15.29
CA ASN A 114 -3.92 -21.08 -15.78
C ASN A 114 -2.99 -19.87 -15.65
N SER A 115 -3.16 -18.90 -16.55
CA SER A 115 -2.40 -17.66 -16.54
C SER A 115 -3.27 -16.49 -16.97
N VAL A 116 -3.08 -15.36 -16.30
CA VAL A 116 -3.87 -14.16 -16.49
C VAL A 116 -2.94 -12.95 -16.50
N TYR A 117 -3.03 -12.16 -17.57
CA TYR A 117 -2.40 -10.84 -17.64
C TYR A 117 -3.42 -9.74 -17.34
N ARG A 118 -3.00 -8.74 -16.56
CA ARG A 118 -3.75 -7.50 -16.32
C ARG A 118 -2.83 -6.32 -16.48
N ALA A 119 -3.34 -5.23 -17.05
CA ALA A 119 -2.66 -3.96 -17.11
C ALA A 119 -3.69 -2.84 -17.10
N GLY A 120 -3.39 -1.73 -16.44
CA GLY A 120 -4.31 -0.61 -16.36
C GLY A 120 -3.93 0.42 -15.31
N VAL A 121 -4.64 1.53 -15.34
CA VAL A 121 -4.61 2.55 -14.29
C VAL A 121 -5.29 2.01 -13.04
N GLY A 122 -4.67 2.19 -11.88
CA GLY A 122 -5.22 1.82 -10.58
C GLY A 122 -5.96 2.96 -9.90
N ASP A 123 -6.47 2.65 -8.72
CA ASP A 123 -7.25 3.57 -7.90
C ASP A 123 -6.37 4.73 -7.41
N ALA A 124 -6.91 5.96 -7.45
CA ALA A 124 -6.17 7.15 -7.03
C ALA A 124 -6.08 7.23 -5.51
N TYR A 125 -4.90 7.61 -5.01
CA TYR A 125 -4.64 7.82 -3.59
C TYR A 125 -4.60 9.32 -3.30
N LEU A 126 -5.32 9.75 -2.27
CA LEU A 126 -5.23 11.08 -1.69
C LEU A 126 -4.80 10.92 -0.23
N ARG A 127 -3.80 11.67 0.22
CA ARG A 127 -3.39 11.71 1.63
C ARG A 127 -3.35 13.13 2.14
N LEU A 128 -4.03 13.38 3.25
CA LEU A 128 -3.89 14.59 4.06
C LEU A 128 -3.19 14.21 5.36
N ALA A 129 -2.15 14.94 5.76
CA ALA A 129 -1.44 14.73 7.01
C ALA A 129 -1.16 16.06 7.71
N VAL A 130 -1.16 16.07 9.04
CA VAL A 130 -0.84 17.23 9.87
C VAL A 130 -0.06 16.82 11.10
N ASN A 131 0.94 17.60 11.48
CA ASN A 131 1.60 17.46 12.78
C ASN A 131 0.72 18.05 13.88
N LEU A 132 0.37 17.23 14.88
CA LEU A 132 -0.39 17.65 16.07
C LEU A 132 0.52 18.22 17.15
N LEU A 133 1.68 17.57 17.35
CA LEU A 133 2.74 18.01 18.27
C LEU A 133 4.07 18.04 17.53
N GLY A 134 4.96 18.94 17.94
CA GLY A 134 6.16 19.25 17.15
C GLY A 134 5.79 19.87 15.80
N GLY A 135 6.71 19.79 14.82
CA GLY A 135 6.43 20.14 13.42
C GLY A 135 5.79 21.52 13.25
N ALA A 136 6.31 22.55 13.93
CA ALA A 136 5.84 23.91 13.74
C ALA A 136 6.04 24.31 12.27
N ALA A 137 5.05 24.99 11.70
CA ALA A 137 5.15 25.55 10.35
C ALA A 137 6.34 26.51 10.29
N LYS A 138 7.29 26.23 9.41
CA LYS A 138 8.54 26.98 9.27
C LYS A 138 8.86 27.19 7.81
N THR A 139 9.29 28.40 7.48
CA THR A 139 9.89 28.70 6.17
C THR A 139 11.16 27.86 5.96
N PRO A 140 11.64 27.70 4.71
CA PRO A 140 12.89 26.98 4.44
C PRO A 140 14.09 27.50 5.26
N ALA A 141 14.21 28.81 5.45
CA ALA A 141 15.31 29.43 6.21
C ALA A 141 15.23 29.12 7.71
N GLU A 142 14.03 29.17 8.30
CA GLU A 142 13.81 28.81 9.71
C GLU A 142 14.00 27.32 9.95
N PHE A 143 13.51 26.49 9.02
CA PHE A 143 13.62 25.04 9.09
C PHE A 143 15.08 24.59 9.07
N ALA A 144 15.91 25.19 8.20
CA ALA A 144 17.34 24.86 8.10
C ALA A 144 18.15 25.16 9.38
N ARG A 145 17.69 26.09 10.23
CA ARG A 145 18.35 26.46 11.49
C ARG A 145 17.81 25.70 12.70
N HIS A 146 16.69 25.01 12.54
CA HIS A 146 16.02 24.37 13.65
C HIS A 146 16.48 22.91 13.78
N PRO A 147 16.86 22.46 14.99
CA PRO A 147 17.19 21.05 15.19
C PRO A 147 15.94 20.18 14.94
N PRO A 148 16.10 18.93 14.46
CA PRO A 148 15.01 17.98 14.43
C PRO A 148 14.37 17.82 15.82
N VAL A 149 13.05 17.80 15.87
CA VAL A 149 12.28 17.59 17.11
C VAL A 149 11.34 16.42 16.95
N SER A 150 10.96 15.81 18.06
CA SER A 150 9.93 14.78 18.06
C SER A 150 8.62 15.36 17.53
N THR A 151 7.91 14.55 16.74
CA THR A 151 6.62 14.92 16.18
C THR A 151 5.59 13.84 16.45
N LEU A 152 4.34 14.26 16.65
CA LEU A 152 3.15 13.42 16.58
C LEU A 152 2.32 13.98 15.43
N GLY A 153 1.89 13.13 14.51
CA GLY A 153 1.04 13.52 13.40
C GLY A 153 -0.18 12.62 13.26
N ALA A 154 -1.18 13.14 12.57
CA ALA A 154 -2.36 12.42 12.13
C ALA A 154 -2.49 12.53 10.63
N SER A 155 -3.01 11.48 9.99
CA SER A 155 -3.32 11.51 8.57
C SER A 155 -4.58 10.74 8.23
N LEU A 156 -5.14 11.06 7.07
CA LEU A 156 -6.18 10.31 6.40
C LEU A 156 -5.74 10.03 4.96
N THR A 157 -5.56 8.76 4.64
CA THR A 157 -5.46 8.31 3.24
C THR A 157 -6.84 7.90 2.75
N VAL A 158 -7.19 8.34 1.54
CA VAL A 158 -8.41 7.97 0.82
C VAL A 158 -8.00 7.33 -0.50
N VAL A 159 -8.61 6.20 -0.84
CA VAL A 159 -8.45 5.53 -2.12
C VAL A 159 -9.80 5.57 -2.83
N ALA A 160 -9.85 6.27 -3.96
CA ALA A 160 -11.06 6.42 -4.76
C ALA A 160 -11.15 5.30 -5.81
N PRO A 161 -12.34 4.75 -6.11
CA PRO A 161 -12.54 3.69 -7.11
C PRO A 161 -12.44 4.24 -8.54
N SER A 162 -11.34 4.91 -8.88
CA SER A 162 -11.10 5.54 -10.16
C SER A 162 -10.30 4.66 -11.14
N GLY A 163 -9.80 3.52 -10.67
CA GLY A 163 -9.00 2.60 -11.47
C GLY A 163 -9.84 1.74 -12.41
N GLN A 164 -9.17 1.09 -13.36
CA GLN A 164 -9.81 0.19 -14.30
C GLN A 164 -10.34 -1.06 -13.58
N TYR A 165 -11.65 -1.27 -13.70
CA TYR A 165 -12.35 -2.40 -13.13
C TYR A 165 -13.30 -3.01 -14.15
N HIS A 166 -13.32 -4.34 -14.19
CA HIS A 166 -14.23 -5.12 -15.01
C HIS A 166 -14.97 -6.12 -14.11
N ALA A 167 -16.29 -5.93 -14.01
CA ALA A 167 -17.15 -6.70 -13.12
C ALA A 167 -17.17 -8.20 -13.44
N ASP A 168 -16.90 -8.60 -14.69
CA ASP A 168 -16.81 -10.00 -15.12
C ASP A 168 -15.47 -10.68 -14.77
N ARG A 169 -14.51 -9.94 -14.22
CA ARG A 169 -13.16 -10.44 -13.93
C ARG A 169 -12.94 -10.64 -12.43
N LEU A 170 -12.29 -11.75 -12.09
CA LEU A 170 -11.87 -12.04 -10.72
C LEU A 170 -10.67 -11.17 -10.30
N ILE A 171 -9.65 -11.11 -11.15
CA ILE A 171 -8.44 -10.30 -10.92
C ILE A 171 -8.62 -8.98 -11.67
N ASN A 172 -8.59 -7.87 -10.94
CA ASN A 172 -8.71 -6.52 -11.45
C ASN A 172 -7.55 -5.63 -10.98
N ILE A 173 -7.36 -4.50 -11.69
CA ILE A 173 -6.42 -3.46 -11.29
C ILE A 173 -7.04 -2.58 -10.20
N GLY A 174 -8.20 -1.98 -10.47
CA GLY A 174 -9.01 -1.27 -9.48
C GLY A 174 -9.79 -2.22 -8.56
N ALA A 175 -10.22 -1.73 -7.40
CA ALA A 175 -11.02 -2.49 -6.44
C ALA A 175 -12.54 -2.27 -6.57
N ASN A 176 -12.96 -1.23 -7.29
CA ASN A 176 -14.36 -0.76 -7.38
C ASN A 176 -15.02 -0.56 -6.00
N ARG A 177 -14.30 0.10 -5.12
CA ARG A 177 -14.77 0.52 -3.80
C ARG A 177 -13.88 1.61 -3.24
N TRP A 178 -14.38 2.35 -2.27
CA TRP A 178 -13.58 3.29 -1.50
C TRP A 178 -12.79 2.57 -0.42
N ALA A 179 -11.62 3.13 -0.09
CA ALA A 179 -10.89 2.78 1.12
C ALA A 179 -10.42 4.01 1.88
N PHE A 180 -10.38 3.91 3.20
CA PHE A 180 -9.99 5.00 4.10
C PHE A 180 -8.99 4.49 5.14
N LYS A 181 -7.87 5.18 5.35
CA LYS A 181 -6.90 4.89 6.39
C LYS A 181 -6.66 6.12 7.26
N PRO A 182 -7.45 6.33 8.33
CA PRO A 182 -6.99 7.16 9.44
C PRO A 182 -5.74 6.52 10.06
N GLU A 183 -4.74 7.34 10.36
CA GLU A 183 -3.48 6.90 10.93
C GLU A 183 -2.89 7.96 11.87
N LEU A 184 -2.28 7.52 12.97
CA LEU A 184 -1.44 8.33 13.83
C LEU A 184 0.01 7.88 13.70
N GLY A 185 0.95 8.81 13.72
CA GLY A 185 2.36 8.49 13.67
C GLY A 185 3.22 9.37 14.55
N VAL A 186 4.29 8.80 15.08
CA VAL A 186 5.28 9.48 15.90
C VAL A 186 6.63 9.35 15.22
N SER A 187 7.40 10.44 15.20
CA SER A 187 8.79 10.45 14.75
C SER A 187 9.65 11.08 15.83
N VAL A 188 10.68 10.36 16.28
CA VAL A 188 11.59 10.77 17.36
C VAL A 188 13.01 10.77 16.82
N PRO A 189 13.64 11.94 16.62
CA PRO A 189 15.08 12.02 16.46
C PRO A 189 15.76 11.77 17.82
N PHE A 190 16.88 11.06 17.83
CA PHE A 190 17.67 10.84 19.04
C PHE A 190 19.16 10.74 18.71
N GLY A 191 19.99 11.09 19.70
CA GLY A 191 21.40 11.36 19.42
C GLY A 191 21.56 12.43 18.33
N ASN A 192 22.70 12.41 17.64
CA ASN A 192 22.99 13.42 16.62
C ASN A 192 22.39 13.09 15.24
N ASN A 193 22.15 11.80 14.97
CA ASN A 193 21.88 11.32 13.60
C ASN A 193 20.88 10.17 13.53
N TRP A 194 20.36 9.68 14.66
CA TRP A 194 19.41 8.57 14.65
C TRP A 194 17.97 9.07 14.70
N PHE A 195 17.06 8.25 14.18
CA PHE A 195 15.63 8.47 14.28
C PHE A 195 14.90 7.15 14.43
N ALA A 196 13.78 7.18 15.15
CA ALA A 196 12.84 6.08 15.27
C ALA A 196 11.44 6.62 15.03
N GLU A 197 10.63 5.83 14.32
CA GLU A 197 9.27 6.21 13.96
C GLU A 197 8.33 5.03 14.11
N SER A 198 7.09 5.33 14.46
CA SER A 198 6.02 4.35 14.49
C SER A 198 4.75 4.96 13.96
N SER A 199 3.92 4.15 13.30
CA SER A 199 2.59 4.53 12.87
C SER A 199 1.57 3.44 13.18
N PHE A 200 0.34 3.87 13.44
CA PHE A 200 -0.80 3.04 13.80
C PHE A 200 -2.00 3.52 13.00
N GLY A 201 -2.53 2.65 12.15
CA GLY A 201 -3.65 2.99 11.28
C GLY A 201 -4.61 1.83 11.11
N VAL A 202 -5.79 2.12 10.57
CA VAL A 202 -6.79 1.10 10.24
C VAL A 202 -7.36 1.41 8.87
N TRP A 203 -7.27 0.45 7.95
CA TRP A 203 -7.98 0.53 6.68
C TRP A 203 -9.45 0.13 6.86
N PHE A 204 -10.36 0.98 6.40
CA PHE A 204 -11.78 0.72 6.22
C PHE A 204 -12.09 0.64 4.73
N PHE A 205 -13.07 -0.18 4.36
CA PHE A 205 -13.43 -0.42 2.96
C PHE A 205 -14.95 -0.34 2.81
N THR A 206 -15.43 0.27 1.72
CA THR A 206 -16.84 0.11 1.33
C THR A 206 -17.05 -1.24 0.65
N ALA A 207 -18.31 -1.64 0.48
CA ALA A 207 -18.66 -2.77 -0.37
C ALA A 207 -18.33 -2.48 -1.85
N ASN A 208 -18.11 -3.54 -2.61
CA ASN A 208 -18.16 -3.57 -4.06
C ASN A 208 -19.40 -4.38 -4.44
N ASP A 209 -20.44 -3.73 -4.97
CA ASP A 209 -21.73 -4.33 -5.28
C ASP A 209 -21.80 -4.98 -6.68
N GLU A 210 -20.70 -4.90 -7.44
CA GLU A 210 -20.58 -5.43 -8.81
C GLU A 210 -19.49 -6.51 -8.91
N PHE A 211 -19.19 -7.18 -7.79
CA PHE A 211 -18.19 -8.23 -7.77
C PHE A 211 -18.68 -9.43 -8.59
N LEU A 212 -17.98 -9.76 -9.68
CA LEU A 212 -18.30 -10.91 -10.52
C LEU A 212 -19.73 -10.83 -11.07
N GLY A 213 -20.04 -9.65 -11.59
CA GLY A 213 -21.33 -9.26 -12.14
C GLY A 213 -22.16 -8.54 -11.09
N SER A 214 -22.93 -9.30 -10.31
CA SER A 214 -23.97 -8.75 -9.42
C SER A 214 -23.79 -9.17 -7.96
N ARG A 215 -22.63 -9.70 -7.57
CA ARG A 215 -22.39 -10.11 -6.19
C ARG A 215 -21.85 -8.95 -5.38
N GLN A 216 -22.16 -8.96 -4.10
CA GLN A 216 -21.60 -8.00 -3.18
C GLN A 216 -20.36 -8.59 -2.50
N ARG A 217 -19.23 -7.89 -2.60
CA ARG A 217 -18.00 -8.20 -1.86
C ARG A 217 -17.69 -7.14 -0.82
N GLN A 218 -17.51 -7.59 0.41
CA GLN A 218 -17.13 -6.78 1.56
C GLN A 218 -15.76 -7.24 2.09
N GLN A 219 -15.10 -6.35 2.84
CA GLN A 219 -13.86 -6.68 3.55
C GLN A 219 -13.84 -6.02 4.92
N SER A 220 -13.54 -6.82 5.94
CA SER A 220 -13.35 -6.32 7.30
C SER A 220 -12.15 -5.36 7.37
N PRO A 221 -12.11 -4.45 8.35
CA PRO A 221 -10.98 -3.55 8.51
C PRO A 221 -9.63 -4.27 8.65
N ILE A 222 -8.54 -3.58 8.26
CA ILE A 222 -7.17 -4.06 8.44
C ILE A 222 -6.45 -3.08 9.36
N ALA A 223 -6.05 -3.55 10.55
CA ALA A 223 -5.15 -2.82 11.42
C ALA A 223 -3.72 -2.88 10.87
N VAL A 224 -3.02 -1.75 10.94
CA VAL A 224 -1.65 -1.58 10.45
C VAL A 224 -0.80 -0.95 11.55
N VAL A 225 0.35 -1.55 11.81
CA VAL A 225 1.42 -0.96 12.61
C VAL A 225 2.69 -0.94 11.78
N GLN A 226 3.36 0.20 11.69
CA GLN A 226 4.68 0.29 11.06
C GLN A 226 5.70 0.83 12.05
N LEU A 227 6.91 0.30 11.96
CA LEU A 227 8.05 0.68 12.77
C LEU A 227 9.23 0.94 11.83
N HIS A 228 9.91 2.06 12.06
CA HIS A 228 11.08 2.46 11.29
C HIS A 228 12.19 2.91 12.23
N GLY A 229 13.42 2.52 11.94
CA GLY A 229 14.60 2.98 12.66
C GLY A 229 15.72 3.25 11.68
N GLY A 230 16.38 4.40 11.80
CA GLY A 230 17.37 4.77 10.79
C GLY A 230 18.41 5.78 11.24
N TYR A 231 19.36 5.99 10.33
CA TYR A 231 20.51 6.88 10.51
C TYR A 231 20.58 7.89 9.37
N GLN A 232 20.71 9.17 9.72
CA GLN A 232 20.95 10.30 8.83
C GLN A 232 22.45 10.53 8.68
N PHE A 233 23.02 10.27 7.51
CA PHE A 233 24.45 10.54 7.26
C PHE A 233 24.72 12.03 7.05
N ARG A 234 23.87 12.68 6.24
CA ARG A 234 23.87 14.13 5.95
C ARG A 234 22.49 14.51 5.40
N PRO A 235 22.10 15.79 5.33
CA PRO A 235 20.80 16.20 4.79
C PRO A 235 20.47 15.50 3.45
N GLY A 236 19.30 14.85 3.38
CA GLY A 236 18.84 14.08 2.22
C GLY A 236 19.40 12.65 2.07
N LEU A 237 20.50 12.29 2.75
CA LEU A 237 21.11 10.96 2.74
C LEU A 237 20.86 10.22 4.06
N TRP A 238 20.06 9.17 4.02
CA TRP A 238 19.71 8.37 5.19
C TRP A 238 19.37 6.92 4.81
N LEU A 239 19.54 6.02 5.76
CA LEU A 239 19.16 4.60 5.67
C LEU A 239 18.21 4.26 6.81
N ALA A 240 17.17 3.48 6.53
CA ALA A 240 16.22 2.98 7.52
C ALA A 240 16.04 1.46 7.38
N ALA A 241 15.80 0.82 8.52
CA ALA A 241 15.22 -0.51 8.61
C ALA A 241 13.74 -0.37 8.97
N ASP A 242 12.92 -1.19 8.31
CA ASP A 242 11.48 -1.05 8.27
C ASP A 242 10.82 -2.37 8.71
N ALA A 243 9.74 -2.28 9.48
CA ALA A 243 8.88 -3.40 9.83
C ALA A 243 7.42 -2.99 9.78
N GLY A 244 6.55 -3.86 9.26
CA GLY A 244 5.11 -3.63 9.18
C GLY A 244 4.32 -4.85 9.60
N PHE A 245 3.27 -4.64 10.38
CA PHE A 245 2.39 -5.66 10.92
C PHE A 245 0.95 -5.36 10.50
N TYR A 246 0.28 -6.36 9.93
CA TYR A 246 -1.04 -6.21 9.32
C TYR A 246 -1.97 -7.30 9.87
N SER A 247 -3.13 -6.91 10.40
CA SER A 247 -4.10 -7.86 10.96
C SER A 247 -5.54 -7.54 10.54
N GLY A 248 -6.31 -8.56 10.19
CA GLY A 248 -7.74 -8.44 9.83
C GLY A 248 -7.98 -8.68 8.34
N GLY A 249 -8.89 -7.93 7.73
CA GLY A 249 -9.06 -7.99 6.27
C GLY A 249 -9.76 -9.22 5.71
N ASN A 250 -10.47 -10.00 6.54
CA ASN A 250 -11.33 -11.08 6.04
C ASN A 250 -12.30 -10.55 5.00
N THR A 251 -12.54 -11.32 3.95
CA THR A 251 -13.51 -10.96 2.91
C THR A 251 -14.80 -11.74 3.05
N THR A 252 -15.88 -11.16 2.56
CA THR A 252 -17.21 -11.76 2.58
C THR A 252 -17.87 -11.49 1.24
N VAL A 253 -18.44 -12.52 0.62
CA VAL A 253 -19.16 -12.40 -0.65
C VAL A 253 -20.57 -12.94 -0.48
N ASP A 254 -21.56 -12.10 -0.75
CA ASP A 254 -22.99 -12.40 -0.56
C ASP A 254 -23.28 -12.97 0.85
N GLY A 255 -22.63 -12.41 1.87
CA GLY A 255 -22.75 -12.84 3.28
C GLY A 255 -21.92 -14.07 3.66
N VAL A 256 -21.29 -14.77 2.71
CA VAL A 256 -20.42 -15.92 2.97
C VAL A 256 -19.00 -15.43 3.25
N ARG A 257 -18.50 -15.69 4.47
CA ARG A 257 -17.16 -15.30 4.91
C ARG A 257 -16.09 -16.27 4.39
N ASN A 258 -14.97 -15.72 3.93
CA ASN A 258 -13.81 -16.47 3.49
C ASN A 258 -12.78 -16.67 4.62
N ASP A 259 -12.00 -17.75 4.54
CA ASP A 259 -10.87 -18.01 5.45
C ASP A 259 -9.58 -17.39 4.90
N ASP A 260 -9.61 -16.05 4.76
CA ASP A 260 -8.54 -15.25 4.18
C ASP A 260 -8.07 -14.13 5.13
N ARG A 261 -8.20 -14.36 6.45
CA ARG A 261 -7.74 -13.39 7.45
C ARG A 261 -6.25 -13.13 7.28
N ARG A 262 -5.89 -11.85 7.18
CA ARG A 262 -4.50 -11.40 7.13
C ARG A 262 -3.94 -11.34 8.54
N THR A 263 -2.77 -11.95 8.71
CA THR A 263 -1.85 -11.76 9.84
C THR A 263 -0.47 -11.76 9.22
N ASN A 264 -0.11 -10.62 8.63
CA ASN A 264 1.09 -10.51 7.82
C ASN A 264 2.12 -9.63 8.52
N THR A 265 3.38 -10.02 8.44
CA THR A 265 4.52 -9.25 8.89
C THR A 265 5.47 -9.05 7.72
N ARG A 266 5.90 -7.81 7.48
CA ARG A 266 6.87 -7.46 6.45
C ARG A 266 8.05 -6.74 7.08
N TYR A 267 9.21 -6.89 6.49
CA TYR A 267 10.40 -6.15 6.87
C TYR A 267 11.16 -5.68 5.62
N GLY A 268 11.96 -4.64 5.77
CA GLY A 268 12.68 -4.05 4.66
C GLY A 268 13.79 -3.10 5.06
N LEU A 269 14.45 -2.57 4.05
CA LEU A 269 15.42 -1.50 4.15
C LEU A 269 15.08 -0.42 3.12
N THR A 270 15.24 0.83 3.51
CA THR A 270 15.04 1.99 2.63
C THR A 270 16.23 2.93 2.69
N LEU A 271 16.82 3.22 1.53
CA LEU A 271 17.91 4.20 1.36
C LEU A 271 17.38 5.41 0.59
N SER A 272 17.62 6.61 1.11
CA SER A 272 17.39 7.88 0.41
C SER A 272 18.72 8.53 0.08
N VAL A 273 18.88 9.04 -1.14
CA VAL A 273 20.12 9.64 -1.65
C VAL A 273 19.82 10.97 -2.35
N PRO A 274 20.48 12.08 -2.01
CA PRO A 274 20.43 13.29 -2.82
C PRO A 274 21.25 13.06 -4.10
N LEU A 275 20.63 13.26 -5.27
CA LEU A 275 21.25 13.00 -6.57
C LEU A 275 21.96 14.26 -7.08
N VAL A 276 21.21 15.36 -7.20
CA VAL A 276 21.68 16.70 -7.54
C VAL A 276 20.81 17.72 -6.81
N ALA A 277 21.05 19.02 -7.02
CA ALA A 277 20.18 20.06 -6.46
C ALA A 277 18.71 19.75 -6.78
N ASN A 278 17.85 19.78 -5.75
CA ASN A 278 16.41 19.53 -5.83
C ASN A 278 15.96 18.11 -6.22
N TRP A 279 16.87 17.22 -6.62
CA TRP A 279 16.55 15.83 -6.97
C TRP A 279 17.09 14.86 -5.93
N SER A 280 16.26 13.93 -5.50
CA SER A 280 16.69 12.79 -4.68
C SER A 280 16.06 11.49 -5.15
N GLY A 281 16.75 10.39 -4.89
CA GLY A 281 16.26 9.03 -5.14
C GLY A 281 16.00 8.30 -3.84
N LYS A 282 15.06 7.36 -3.85
CA LYS A 282 14.87 6.36 -2.80
C LYS A 282 14.87 4.97 -3.39
N ILE A 283 15.49 4.03 -2.68
CA ILE A 283 15.49 2.61 -3.00
C ILE A 283 14.97 1.88 -1.78
N GLY A 284 13.89 1.13 -1.94
CA GLY A 284 13.31 0.27 -0.91
C GLY A 284 13.39 -1.19 -1.33
N VAL A 285 13.72 -2.07 -0.39
CA VAL A 285 13.61 -3.52 -0.57
C VAL A 285 12.83 -4.09 0.61
N SER A 286 11.82 -4.93 0.35
CA SER A 286 11.05 -5.58 1.43
C SER A 286 10.65 -7.01 1.10
N LYS A 287 10.37 -7.79 2.15
CA LYS A 287 9.90 -9.17 2.05
C LYS A 287 8.88 -9.46 3.16
N GLY A 288 7.94 -10.37 2.90
CA GLY A 288 7.15 -11.00 3.95
C GLY A 288 8.02 -11.88 4.86
N TRP A 289 7.78 -11.78 6.18
CA TRP A 289 8.26 -12.74 7.17
C TRP A 289 7.18 -13.77 7.47
N ILE A 290 5.97 -13.29 7.79
CA ILE A 290 4.78 -14.10 7.99
C ILE A 290 3.77 -13.60 6.98
N THR A 291 3.22 -14.49 6.17
CA THR A 291 2.07 -14.19 5.30
C THR A 291 1.06 -15.30 5.52
N ARG A 292 -0.16 -14.96 5.94
CA ARG A 292 -1.24 -15.96 6.12
C ARG A 292 -2.26 -15.94 4.97
N ALA A 293 -2.51 -14.75 4.43
CA ALA A 293 -3.42 -14.56 3.30
C ALA A 293 -2.97 -13.36 2.46
N GLY A 294 -3.18 -13.43 1.15
CA GLY A 294 -2.70 -12.44 0.20
C GLY A 294 -1.26 -12.68 -0.26
N GLY A 295 -0.62 -11.65 -0.80
CA GLY A 295 0.69 -11.78 -1.45
C GLY A 295 1.87 -11.86 -0.49
N ASP A 296 2.63 -12.96 -0.54
CA ASP A 296 3.95 -13.10 0.05
C ASP A 296 5.02 -12.63 -0.94
N TYR A 297 5.09 -11.31 -1.13
CA TYR A 297 5.95 -10.74 -2.15
C TYR A 297 7.30 -10.28 -1.60
N LYS A 298 8.34 -10.50 -2.40
CA LYS A 298 9.53 -9.63 -2.41
C LYS A 298 9.19 -8.38 -3.23
N ALA A 299 9.49 -7.21 -2.69
CA ALA A 299 9.29 -5.94 -3.36
C ALA A 299 10.61 -5.18 -3.48
N ILE A 300 10.82 -4.56 -4.64
CA ILE A 300 11.86 -3.56 -4.87
C ILE A 300 11.14 -2.29 -5.35
N THR A 301 11.39 -1.18 -4.68
CA THR A 301 10.80 0.12 -5.01
C THR A 301 11.93 1.11 -5.33
N LEU A 302 11.78 1.85 -6.42
CA LEU A 302 12.66 2.92 -6.86
C LEU A 302 11.82 4.17 -7.01
N THR A 303 12.14 5.22 -6.26
CA THR A 303 11.46 6.51 -6.36
C THR A 303 12.46 7.59 -6.72
N VAL A 304 12.12 8.43 -7.68
CA VAL A 304 12.80 9.70 -7.93
C VAL A 304 11.85 10.81 -7.54
N GLN A 305 12.35 11.81 -6.81
CA GLN A 305 11.57 12.97 -6.40
C GLN A 305 12.30 14.26 -6.78
N TYR A 306 11.53 15.22 -7.29
CA TYR A 306 11.95 16.60 -7.51
C TYR A 306 11.26 17.49 -6.48
N ARG A 307 12.03 18.34 -5.80
CA ARG A 307 11.56 19.26 -4.78
C ARG A 307 11.79 20.71 -5.19
N TRP A 308 10.76 21.54 -5.11
CA TRP A 308 10.90 22.99 -5.21
C TRP A 308 10.18 23.68 -4.06
N ASN A 309 10.46 24.96 -3.85
CA ASN A 309 9.74 25.80 -2.90
C ASN A 309 9.10 26.97 -3.66
N ASP A 310 8.02 27.51 -3.11
CA ASP A 310 7.47 28.81 -3.49
C ASP A 310 8.44 29.97 -3.24
#